data_AF-A0A933M8X3-F1
#
_entry.id   AF-A0A933M8X3-F1
#
_cell.length_a   1.000
_cell.length_b   1.000
_cell.length_c   1.000
_cell.angle_alpha   90.00
_cell.angle_beta   90.00
_cell.angle_gamma   90.00
#
_symmetry.space_group_name_H-M   'P 1'
#
loop_
_entity.id
_entity.type
_entity.pdbx_description
1 polymer ?
#
loop_
_entity_poly.entity_id
_entity_poly.type
_entity_poly.pdbx_seq_one_letter_code
_entity_poly.pdbx_strand_id
1 'polypeptide(L)'
;MEFILAFLVLLAAFTVLAYPLYRAQQQPVGMNASTLDDLLAQRDGIYATLRDLELDKQLGKLDEPDYNALHEKYLTQAAGVLQELDLLRGQGNATEASAEIEKEIAALRRTPANTGAARVKLPALSATKAPALNATKAPALSATKVPALSATKGQASGLHCKNCGRAYDRGDKFCVQCGRALT
;
A
#
# COMPACT_ATOMS: atom_id res chain seq x y z
N MET A 1 -55.86 5.53 31.39
CA MET A 1 -55.45 5.00 30.07
C MET A 1 -54.35 5.87 29.44
N GLU A 2 -54.49 7.20 29.42
CA GLU A 2 -53.48 8.10 28.85
C GLU A 2 -52.10 8.01 29.52
N PHE A 3 -52.03 7.92 30.86
CA PHE A 3 -50.74 7.76 31.56
C PHE A 3 -50.02 6.45 31.22
N ILE A 4 -50.77 5.38 30.92
CA ILE A 4 -50.20 4.08 30.53
C ILE A 4 -49.63 4.18 29.11
N LEU A 5 -50.34 4.85 28.21
CA LEU A 5 -49.85 5.11 26.85
C LEU A 5 -48.61 6.03 26.85
N ALA A 6 -48.62 7.08 27.66
CA ALA A 6 -47.47 7.98 27.79
C ALA A 6 -46.24 7.24 28.32
N PHE A 7 -46.40 6.37 29.32
CA PHE A 7 -45.30 5.59 29.88
C PHE A 7 -44.73 4.57 28.89
N LEU A 8 -45.59 3.88 28.13
CA LEU A 8 -45.17 2.94 27.09
C LEU A 8 -44.41 3.63 25.95
N VAL A 9 -44.88 4.80 25.51
CA VAL A 9 -44.19 5.58 24.46
C VAL A 9 -42.84 6.08 24.95
N LEU A 10 -42.75 6.52 26.21
CA LEU A 10 -41.48 6.95 26.80
C LEU A 10 -40.49 5.80 26.91
N LEU A 11 -40.94 4.62 27.35
CA LEU A 11 -40.11 3.41 27.41
C LEU A 11 -39.65 2.97 26.01
N ALA A 12 -40.54 3.03 25.01
CA ALA A 12 -40.21 2.73 23.63
C ALA A 12 -39.20 3.72 23.05
N ALA A 13 -39.36 5.02 23.30
CA ALA A 13 -38.40 6.03 22.87
C ALA A 13 -37.03 5.82 23.53
N PHE A 14 -37.02 5.56 24.85
CA PHE A 14 -35.78 5.33 25.59
C PHE A 14 -35.07 4.06 25.11
N THR A 15 -35.81 2.98 24.84
CA THR A 15 -35.25 1.75 24.29
C THR A 15 -34.73 1.93 22.87
N VAL A 16 -35.44 2.65 22.00
CA VAL A 16 -34.97 2.96 20.63
C VAL A 16 -33.69 3.82 20.64
N LEU A 17 -33.56 4.76 21.58
CA LEU A 17 -32.37 5.58 21.75
C LEU A 17 -31.21 4.83 22.41
N ALA A 18 -31.50 3.97 23.40
CA ALA A 18 -30.49 3.19 24.10
C ALA A 18 -30.00 1.98 23.29
N TYR A 19 -30.83 1.44 22.39
CA TYR A 19 -30.51 0.30 21.54
C TYR A 19 -29.26 0.49 20.66
N PRO A 20 -29.09 1.60 19.89
CA PRO A 20 -27.87 1.81 19.11
C PRO A 20 -26.63 1.94 19.99
N LEU A 21 -26.75 2.53 21.19
CA LEU A 21 -25.67 2.64 22.17
C LEU A 21 -25.26 1.27 22.73
N TYR A 22 -26.24 0.44 23.07
CA TYR A 22 -25.99 -0.91 23.60
C TYR A 22 -25.52 -1.89 22.52
N ARG A 23 -26.00 -1.75 21.27
CA ARG A 23 -25.51 -2.54 20.14
C ARG A 23 -24.12 -2.12 19.67
N ALA A 24 -23.77 -0.83 19.73
CA ALA A 24 -22.41 -0.37 19.45
C ALA A 24 -21.40 -1.02 20.41
N GLN A 25 -21.81 -1.30 21.65
CA GLN A 25 -20.99 -1.95 22.66
C GLN A 25 -20.90 -3.48 22.50
N GLN A 26 -21.78 -4.10 21.71
CA GLN A 26 -21.79 -5.55 21.42
C GLN A 26 -21.25 -5.92 20.05
N GLN A 27 -20.78 -4.97 19.24
CA GLN A 27 -19.82 -5.37 18.22
C GLN A 27 -18.63 -5.95 18.98
N PRO A 28 -18.20 -7.21 18.70
CA PRO A 28 -16.94 -7.68 19.22
C PRO A 28 -15.94 -6.63 18.79
N VAL A 29 -15.44 -5.84 19.74
CA VAL A 29 -14.45 -4.81 19.47
C VAL A 29 -13.34 -5.59 18.82
N GLY A 30 -13.22 -5.47 17.49
CA GLY A 30 -12.19 -6.17 16.77
C GLY A 30 -10.93 -5.68 17.43
N MET A 31 -10.11 -6.58 18.01
CA MET A 31 -8.86 -6.17 18.65
C MET A 31 -8.08 -5.23 17.72
N ASN A 32 -8.20 -5.46 16.41
CA ASN A 32 -7.66 -4.64 15.32
C ASN A 32 -8.18 -3.19 15.28
N ALA A 33 -9.45 -2.93 15.59
CA ALA A 33 -10.03 -1.58 15.62
C ALA A 33 -9.51 -0.79 16.82
N SER A 34 -9.46 -1.41 18.00
CA SER A 34 -8.85 -0.81 19.20
C SER A 34 -7.36 -0.54 18.99
N THR A 35 -6.62 -1.50 18.45
CA THR A 35 -5.19 -1.28 18.15
C THR A 35 -5.00 -0.19 17.11
N LEU A 36 -5.86 -0.13 16.08
CA LEU A 36 -5.79 0.94 15.08
C LEU A 36 -6.01 2.32 15.71
N ASP A 37 -7.02 2.45 16.57
CA ASP A 37 -7.31 3.69 17.30
C ASP A 37 -6.14 4.07 18.24
N ASP A 38 -5.55 3.10 18.94
CA ASP A 38 -4.38 3.33 19.80
C ASP A 38 -3.18 3.84 19.00
N LEU A 39 -2.89 3.24 17.83
CA LEU A 39 -1.81 3.71 16.95
C LEU A 39 -2.10 5.11 16.37
N LEU A 40 -3.35 5.42 16.03
CA LEU A 40 -3.74 6.74 15.56
C LEU A 40 -3.55 7.79 16.67
N ALA A 41 -3.93 7.48 17.90
CA ALA A 41 -3.69 8.34 19.05
C ALA A 41 -2.19 8.54 19.31
N GLN A 42 -1.38 7.48 19.16
CA GLN A 42 0.07 7.57 19.31
C GLN A 42 0.70 8.49 18.25
N ARG A 43 0.28 8.36 16.98
CA ARG A 43 0.70 9.26 15.88
C ARG A 43 0.40 10.72 16.22
N ASP A 44 -0.83 10.99 16.66
CA ASP A 44 -1.26 12.35 16.97
C ASP A 44 -0.49 12.95 18.16
N GLY A 45 -0.16 12.12 19.15
CA GLY A 45 0.74 12.48 20.24
C GLY A 45 2.13 12.88 19.74
N ILE A 46 2.75 12.07 18.86
CA ILE A 46 4.07 12.38 18.30
C ILE A 46 4.01 13.70 17.51
N TYR A 47 2.98 13.91 16.69
CA TYR A 47 2.83 15.16 15.94
C TYR A 47 2.67 16.38 16.83
N ALA A 48 1.93 16.27 17.94
CA ALA A 48 1.86 17.34 18.93
C ALA A 48 3.26 17.66 19.47
N THR A 49 4.04 16.63 19.84
CA THR A 49 5.41 16.85 20.36
C THR A 49 6.35 17.49 19.35
N LEU A 50 6.30 17.11 18.06
CA LEU A 50 7.09 17.77 17.01
C LEU A 50 6.73 19.25 16.88
N ARG A 51 5.44 19.56 16.96
CA ARG A 51 4.94 20.93 16.88
C ARG A 51 5.39 21.79 18.06
N ASP A 52 5.37 21.22 19.26
CA ASP A 52 5.85 21.88 20.47
C ASP A 52 7.36 22.13 20.40
N LEU A 53 8.13 21.16 19.86
CA LEU A 53 9.58 21.28 19.66
C LEU A 53 9.94 22.44 18.72
N GLU A 54 9.19 22.58 17.63
CA GLU A 54 9.33 23.69 16.67
C GLU A 54 9.01 25.03 17.33
N LEU A 55 7.95 25.07 18.14
CA LEU A 55 7.58 26.26 18.92
C LEU A 55 8.70 26.66 19.89
N ASP A 56 9.26 25.71 20.63
CA ASP A 56 10.34 26.00 21.58
C ASP A 56 11.62 26.50 20.86
N LYS A 57 11.91 26.02 19.66
CA LYS A 57 13.00 26.54 18.82
C LYS A 57 12.73 27.97 18.34
N GLN A 58 11.51 28.25 17.90
CA GLN A 58 11.11 29.62 17.50
C GLN A 58 11.13 30.61 18.67
N LEU A 59 10.83 30.13 19.87
CA LEU A 59 10.93 30.89 21.11
C LEU A 59 12.36 31.03 21.63
N GLY A 60 13.34 30.39 20.97
CA GLY A 60 14.75 30.43 21.36
C GLY A 60 15.08 29.68 22.65
N LYS A 61 14.23 28.74 23.08
CA LYS A 61 14.48 27.89 24.25
C LYS A 61 15.45 26.73 23.98
N LEU A 62 15.58 26.34 22.71
CA LEU A 62 16.50 25.31 22.27
C LEU A 62 17.48 25.87 21.23
N ASP A 63 18.72 25.41 21.32
CA ASP A 63 19.74 25.66 20.32
C ASP A 63 19.53 24.76 19.08
N GLU A 64 19.98 25.22 17.91
CA GLU A 64 19.86 24.50 16.63
C GLU A 64 20.35 23.04 16.67
N PRO A 65 21.52 22.69 17.25
CA PRO A 65 21.98 21.30 17.29
C PRO A 65 21.08 20.40 18.15
N ASP A 66 20.58 20.91 19.27
CA ASP A 66 19.71 20.15 20.18
C ASP A 66 18.33 19.93 19.56
N TYR A 67 17.76 20.98 18.95
CA TYR A 67 16.52 20.86 18.18
C TYR A 67 16.65 19.80 17.09
N ASN A 68 17.72 19.83 16.28
CA ASN A 68 17.89 18.89 15.17
C ASN A 68 17.98 17.44 15.66
N ALA A 69 18.73 17.20 16.74
CA ALA A 69 18.87 15.87 17.33
C ALA A 69 17.53 15.31 17.85
N LEU A 70 16.74 16.13 18.55
CA LEU A 70 15.42 15.71 19.04
C LEU A 70 14.44 15.54 17.88
N HIS A 71 14.43 16.46 16.92
CA HIS A 71 13.55 16.43 15.77
C HIS A 71 13.75 15.17 14.93
N GLU A 72 15.01 14.80 14.63
CA GLU A 72 15.33 13.57 13.91
C GLU A 72 14.86 12.31 14.65
N LYS A 73 15.02 12.29 15.98
CA LYS A 73 14.53 11.19 16.83
C LYS A 73 13.01 11.04 16.74
N TYR A 74 12.25 12.12 16.86
CA TYR A 74 10.78 12.08 16.79
C TYR A 74 10.28 11.77 15.38
N LEU A 75 10.95 12.25 14.32
CA LEU A 75 10.64 11.86 12.95
C LEU A 75 10.82 10.36 12.72
N THR A 76 11.88 9.78 13.26
CA THR A 76 12.13 8.34 13.17
C THR A 76 11.03 7.55 13.89
N GLN A 77 10.58 8.02 15.06
CA GLN A 77 9.46 7.42 15.78
C GLN A 77 8.14 7.53 15.00
N ALA A 78 7.84 8.70 14.43
CA ALA A 78 6.65 8.91 13.61
C ALA A 78 6.63 7.97 12.40
N ALA A 79 7.76 7.80 11.71
CA ALA A 79 7.89 6.89 10.59
C ALA A 79 7.59 5.43 10.99
N GLY A 80 8.04 5.01 12.18
CA GLY A 80 7.74 3.67 12.72
C GLY A 80 6.25 3.44 12.93
N VAL A 81 5.55 4.39 13.57
CA VAL A 81 4.10 4.29 13.81
C VAL A 81 3.31 4.29 12.50
N LEU A 82 3.71 5.12 11.53
CA LEU A 82 3.06 5.16 10.21
C LEU A 82 3.22 3.83 9.46
N GLN A 83 4.39 3.20 9.53
CA GLN A 83 4.61 1.89 8.91
C GLN A 83 3.70 0.82 9.52
N GLU A 84 3.51 0.83 10.84
CA GLU A 84 2.63 -0.14 11.52
C GLU A 84 1.15 0.10 11.16
N LEU A 85 0.74 1.36 11.05
CA LEU A 85 -0.58 1.74 10.53
C LEU A 85 -0.82 1.27 9.09
N ASP A 86 0.19 1.40 8.22
CA ASP A 86 0.11 0.94 6.83
C ASP A 86 -0.02 -0.58 6.74
N LEU A 87 0.64 -1.33 7.62
CA LEU A 87 0.49 -2.78 7.71
C LEU A 87 -0.92 -3.18 8.15
N LEU A 88 -1.44 -2.55 9.20
CA LEU A 88 -2.79 -2.83 9.72
C LEU A 88 -3.88 -2.45 8.71
N ARG A 89 -3.76 -1.27 8.09
CA ARG A 89 -4.70 -0.83 7.03
C ARG A 89 -4.56 -1.68 5.78
N GLY A 90 -3.34 -2.07 5.40
CA GLY A 90 -3.08 -2.96 4.27
C GLY A 90 -3.73 -4.33 4.46
N GLN A 91 -3.72 -4.88 5.67
CA GLN A 91 -4.37 -6.15 6.00
C GLN A 91 -5.91 -6.04 6.00
N GLY A 92 -6.48 -4.98 6.58
CA GLY A 92 -7.93 -4.74 6.56
C GLY A 92 -8.46 -4.51 5.14
N ASN A 93 -7.82 -3.63 4.38
CA ASN A 93 -8.23 -3.33 3.00
C ASN A 93 -7.99 -4.51 2.06
N ALA A 94 -6.91 -5.29 2.21
CA ALA A 94 -6.65 -6.43 1.35
C ALA A 94 -7.65 -7.57 1.58
N THR A 95 -8.06 -7.82 2.83
CA THR A 95 -9.04 -8.89 3.14
C THR A 95 -10.45 -8.50 2.70
N GLU A 96 -10.87 -7.25 2.91
CA GLU A 96 -12.18 -6.77 2.46
C GLU A 96 -12.26 -6.61 0.93
N ALA A 97 -11.22 -6.04 0.31
CA ALA A 97 -11.16 -5.89 -1.14
C ALA A 97 -11.06 -7.25 -1.86
N SER A 98 -10.28 -8.20 -1.33
CA SER A 98 -10.18 -9.54 -1.93
C SER A 98 -11.50 -10.31 -1.85
N ALA A 99 -12.25 -10.18 -0.74
CA ALA A 99 -13.54 -10.84 -0.57
C ALA A 99 -14.61 -10.30 -1.55
N GLU A 100 -14.68 -8.99 -1.75
CA GLU A 100 -15.63 -8.41 -2.72
C GLU A 100 -15.23 -8.75 -4.16
N ILE A 101 -13.92 -8.72 -4.48
CA ILE A 101 -13.40 -9.15 -5.79
C ILE A 101 -13.72 -10.62 -6.07
N GLU A 102 -13.55 -11.53 -5.10
CA GLU A 102 -13.88 -12.96 -5.27
C GLU A 102 -15.37 -13.19 -5.51
N LYS A 103 -16.23 -12.43 -4.82
CA LYS A 103 -17.68 -12.48 -5.00
C LYS A 103 -18.08 -12.02 -6.40
N GLU A 104 -17.45 -10.96 -6.91
CA GLU A 104 -17.68 -10.48 -8.28
C GLU A 104 -17.16 -11.49 -9.32
N ILE A 105 -15.95 -12.04 -9.15
CA ILE A 105 -15.43 -13.11 -10.03
C ILE A 105 -16.33 -14.35 -10.01
N ALA A 106 -16.84 -14.76 -8.85
CA ALA A 106 -17.76 -15.88 -8.72
C ALA A 106 -19.10 -15.61 -9.43
N ALA A 107 -19.58 -14.37 -9.43
CA ALA A 107 -20.76 -13.96 -10.19
C ALA A 107 -20.52 -14.03 -11.70
N LEU A 108 -19.38 -13.52 -12.20
CA LEU A 108 -19.00 -13.61 -13.62
C LEU A 108 -18.76 -15.05 -14.10
N ARG A 109 -18.26 -15.93 -13.23
CA ARG A 109 -18.07 -17.37 -13.56
C ARG A 109 -19.38 -18.15 -13.62
N ARG A 110 -20.44 -17.67 -12.95
CA ARG A 110 -21.78 -18.31 -12.99
C ARG A 110 -22.58 -17.92 -14.21
N THR A 111 -22.22 -16.84 -14.92
CA THR A 111 -22.69 -16.59 -16.29
C THR A 111 -21.86 -17.43 -17.25
N PRO A 112 -22.35 -18.57 -17.76
CA PRO A 112 -21.62 -19.30 -18.79
C PRO A 112 -21.48 -18.39 -20.01
N ALA A 113 -20.23 -18.22 -20.45
CA ALA A 113 -19.89 -17.68 -21.74
C ALA A 113 -20.49 -18.58 -22.84
N ASN A 114 -21.76 -18.36 -23.18
CA ASN A 114 -22.38 -18.83 -24.40
C ASN A 114 -22.59 -17.65 -25.35
N THR A 115 -21.50 -17.00 -25.71
CA THR A 115 -21.42 -16.18 -26.93
C THR A 115 -20.01 -16.31 -27.52
N GLY A 116 -19.88 -17.22 -28.49
CA GLY A 116 -18.99 -17.02 -29.63
C GLY A 116 -17.48 -17.21 -29.45
N ALA A 117 -17.00 -18.28 -28.81
CA ALA A 117 -15.64 -18.75 -29.06
C ALA A 117 -15.65 -19.69 -30.27
N ALA A 118 -15.48 -19.11 -31.45
CA ALA A 118 -15.17 -19.84 -32.67
C ALA A 118 -13.99 -20.81 -32.40
N ARG A 119 -14.25 -22.10 -32.63
CA ARG A 119 -13.24 -23.15 -32.66
C ARG A 119 -12.11 -22.72 -33.60
N VAL A 120 -10.99 -22.23 -33.05
CA VAL A 120 -9.74 -22.24 -33.79
C VAL A 120 -9.33 -23.71 -33.90
N LYS A 121 -9.60 -24.27 -35.07
CA LYS A 121 -9.22 -25.63 -35.47
C LYS A 121 -7.68 -25.65 -35.60
N LEU A 122 -6.97 -25.99 -34.53
CA LEU A 122 -5.55 -26.32 -34.61
C LEU A 122 -5.41 -27.61 -35.45
N PRO A 123 -4.65 -27.61 -36.56
CA PRO A 123 -4.38 -28.83 -37.28
C PRO A 123 -3.44 -29.72 -36.46
N ALA A 124 -3.80 -30.99 -36.36
CA ALA A 124 -3.00 -32.04 -35.74
C ALA A 124 -1.69 -32.21 -36.53
N LEU A 125 -0.58 -31.72 -35.98
CA LEU A 125 0.76 -32.06 -36.46
C LEU A 125 1.08 -33.48 -35.98
N SER A 126 1.00 -34.39 -36.93
CA SER A 126 1.29 -35.82 -36.80
C SER A 126 2.73 -36.06 -36.38
N ALA A 127 2.91 -37.04 -35.49
CA ALA A 127 4.18 -37.55 -35.03
C ALA A 127 5.09 -37.93 -36.21
N THR A 128 6.13 -37.12 -36.44
CA THR A 128 7.20 -37.46 -37.36
C THR A 128 8.40 -37.91 -36.53
N LYS A 129 8.54 -39.22 -36.45
CA LYS A 129 9.71 -40.05 -36.16
C LYS A 129 11.03 -39.27 -35.90
N ALA A 130 11.45 -39.21 -34.64
CA ALA A 130 12.78 -38.75 -34.25
C ALA A 130 13.85 -39.79 -34.61
N PRO A 131 14.99 -39.42 -35.24
CA PRO A 131 16.19 -40.22 -35.19
C PRO A 131 17.01 -39.87 -33.94
N ALA A 132 17.44 -40.93 -33.25
CA ALA A 132 18.31 -40.87 -32.09
C ALA A 132 19.65 -40.19 -32.42
N LEU A 133 20.10 -39.27 -31.55
CA LEU A 133 21.51 -38.89 -31.48
C LEU A 133 21.99 -38.87 -30.03
N ASN A 134 23.13 -39.53 -29.89
CA ASN A 134 23.71 -40.10 -28.69
C ASN A 134 24.22 -39.08 -27.68
N ALA A 135 24.28 -39.57 -26.44
CA ALA A 135 25.03 -39.00 -25.35
C ALA A 135 26.51 -38.80 -25.71
N THR A 136 27.00 -37.57 -25.56
CA THR A 136 28.44 -37.30 -25.47
C THR A 136 28.68 -36.33 -24.32
N LYS A 137 29.12 -36.91 -23.20
CA LYS A 137 30.16 -36.48 -22.26
C LYS A 137 30.33 -34.97 -22.04
N ALA A 138 30.05 -34.54 -20.80
CA ALA A 138 30.43 -33.26 -20.23
C ALA A 138 31.95 -33.00 -20.27
N PRO A 139 32.34 -31.72 -20.16
CA PRO A 139 33.30 -31.38 -19.12
C PRO A 139 32.84 -30.19 -18.26
N ALA A 140 33.17 -30.29 -16.97
CA ALA A 140 33.10 -29.20 -16.01
C ALA A 140 34.11 -28.09 -16.37
N LEU A 141 33.80 -26.83 -16.03
CA LEU A 141 34.70 -25.81 -15.45
C LEU A 141 34.00 -24.44 -15.34
N SER A 142 33.85 -24.00 -14.09
CA SER A 142 34.17 -22.64 -13.59
C SER A 142 33.31 -21.42 -13.94
N ALA A 143 32.68 -20.90 -12.87
CA ALA A 143 32.47 -19.50 -12.50
C ALA A 143 32.38 -18.44 -13.62
N THR A 144 31.17 -17.96 -13.89
CA THR A 144 30.95 -16.64 -14.49
C THR A 144 29.87 -15.88 -13.72
N LYS A 145 30.35 -14.80 -13.11
CA LYS A 145 29.67 -13.64 -12.54
C LYS A 145 28.36 -13.32 -13.27
N VAL A 146 27.23 -13.43 -12.58
CA VAL A 146 25.92 -12.99 -13.07
C VAL A 146 25.86 -11.45 -12.99
N PRO A 147 25.73 -10.71 -14.10
CA PRO A 147 25.42 -9.29 -14.06
C PRO A 147 23.91 -9.09 -13.88
N ALA A 148 23.57 -8.14 -13.02
CA ALA A 148 22.23 -7.61 -12.85
C ALA A 148 21.61 -7.18 -14.19
N LEU A 149 20.33 -7.53 -14.38
CA LEU A 149 19.51 -6.99 -15.45
C LEU A 149 19.38 -5.47 -15.26
N SER A 150 19.96 -4.72 -16.18
CA SER A 150 19.73 -3.29 -16.34
C SER A 150 19.85 -2.91 -17.82
N ALA A 151 19.03 -1.93 -18.20
CA ALA A 151 19.05 -1.15 -19.43
C ALA A 151 18.32 -1.73 -20.66
N THR A 152 17.01 -1.45 -20.72
CA THR A 152 16.38 -1.07 -21.99
C THR A 152 17.06 0.21 -22.50
N LYS A 153 17.72 0.04 -23.64
CA LYS A 153 18.47 1.03 -24.41
C LYS A 153 17.50 2.02 -25.07
N GLY A 154 17.32 3.19 -24.44
CA GLY A 154 16.78 4.41 -25.06
C GLY A 154 17.92 5.39 -25.31
N GLN A 155 18.04 5.88 -26.54
CA GLN A 155 19.20 6.58 -27.07
C GLN A 155 19.44 7.95 -26.42
N ALA A 156 20.72 8.23 -26.16
CA ALA A 156 21.23 9.41 -25.48
C ALA A 156 21.14 10.67 -26.35
N SER A 157 20.46 11.70 -25.83
CA SER A 157 20.54 13.08 -26.31
C SER A 157 21.43 13.96 -25.41
N GLY A 158 22.65 13.52 -25.06
CA GLY A 158 23.82 14.35 -24.67
C GLY A 158 23.76 15.43 -23.56
N LEU A 159 22.60 15.80 -23.01
CA LEU A 159 22.49 16.82 -21.97
C LEU A 159 22.48 16.15 -20.60
N HIS A 160 23.25 16.72 -19.67
CA HIS A 160 23.42 16.19 -18.32
C HIS A 160 22.89 17.17 -17.29
N CYS A 161 22.17 16.67 -16.29
CA CYS A 161 21.63 17.49 -15.23
C CYS A 161 22.77 18.10 -14.39
N LYS A 162 22.77 19.43 -14.18
CA LYS A 162 23.80 20.12 -13.39
C LYS A 162 23.79 19.77 -11.89
N ASN A 163 22.69 19.19 -11.39
CA ASN A 163 22.54 18.86 -9.97
C ASN A 163 23.00 17.42 -9.64
N CYS A 164 22.59 16.44 -10.43
CA CYS A 164 22.88 15.02 -10.15
C CYS A 164 23.72 14.33 -11.24
N GLY A 165 24.02 15.00 -12.35
CA GLY A 165 24.86 14.49 -13.43
C GLY A 165 24.18 13.47 -14.36
N ARG A 166 22.90 13.12 -14.15
CA ARG A 166 22.22 12.14 -15.01
C ARG A 166 21.87 12.74 -16.37
N ALA A 167 22.04 11.93 -17.42
CA ALA A 167 21.63 12.28 -18.77
C ALA A 167 20.10 12.39 -18.85
N TYR A 168 19.62 13.36 -19.64
CA TYR A 168 18.20 13.60 -19.89
C TYR A 168 17.99 14.00 -21.36
N ASP A 169 16.75 13.95 -21.84
CA ASP A 169 16.40 14.27 -23.22
C ASP A 169 15.92 15.72 -23.37
N ARG A 170 16.10 16.33 -24.55
CA ARG A 170 15.80 17.76 -24.80
C ARG A 170 14.33 18.19 -24.59
N GLY A 171 13.43 17.28 -24.27
CA GLY A 171 12.03 17.55 -23.94
C GLY A 171 11.72 17.55 -22.43
N ASP A 172 12.65 17.11 -21.59
CA ASP A 172 12.40 16.96 -20.15
C ASP A 172 12.42 18.31 -19.45
N LYS A 173 11.32 18.66 -18.77
CA LYS A 173 11.24 19.88 -17.94
C LYS A 173 11.94 19.70 -16.59
N PHE A 174 12.02 18.46 -16.10
CA PHE A 174 12.56 18.11 -14.78
C PHE A 174 13.41 16.84 -14.85
N CYS A 175 14.44 16.76 -14.02
CA CYS A 175 15.28 15.57 -13.92
C CYS A 175 14.55 14.44 -13.19
N VAL A 176 14.40 13.29 -13.84
CA VAL A 176 13.75 12.09 -13.28
C VAL A 176 14.44 11.50 -12.04
N GLN A 177 15.68 11.91 -11.75
CA GLN A 177 16.44 11.35 -10.63
C GLN A 177 16.44 12.27 -9.41
N CYS A 178 16.59 13.58 -9.59
CA CYS A 178 16.69 14.52 -8.47
C CYS A 178 15.60 15.61 -8.46
N GLY A 179 14.62 15.56 -9.36
CA GLY A 179 13.45 16.46 -9.41
C GLY A 179 13.74 17.91 -9.82
N ARG A 180 14.99 18.28 -10.09
CA ARG A 180 15.39 19.65 -10.44
C ARG A 180 14.88 20.04 -11.82
N ALA A 181 14.39 21.26 -11.99
CA ALA A 181 14.05 21.81 -13.31
C ALA A 181 15.29 21.91 -14.22
N LEU A 182 15.14 21.54 -15.49
CA LEU A 182 16.21 21.43 -16.50
C LEU A 182 16.27 22.63 -17.47
N THR A 183 15.53 23.70 -17.14
CA THR A 183 15.47 25.00 -17.84
C THR A 183 16.81 25.70 -17.93
#